data_AF-A0A936LIM9-F1
#
_entry.id   AF-A0A936LIM9-F1
#
_cell.length_a   1.000
_cell.length_b   1.000
_cell.length_c   1.000
_cell.angle_alpha   90.00
_cell.angle_beta   90.00
_cell.angle_gamma   90.00
#
_symmetry.space_group_name_H-M   'P 1'
#
loop_
_entity.id
_entity.type
_entity.pdbx_description
1 polymer ?
#
loop_
_entity_poly.entity_id
_entity_poly.type
_entity_poly.pdbx_seq_one_letter_code
_entity_poly.pdbx_strand_id
1 'polypeptide(L)' 'MNSNIKAEEFRRQNLQLAVVIDRSGSMEGESMESVKKALHKLVEQLTANDELAIIQFDDAPR' A
#
# COMPACT_ATOMS: atom_id res chain seq x y z
N MET A 1 22.57 22.35 -2.91
CA MET A 1 21.13 22.64 -2.72
C MET A 1 20.88 22.68 -1.23
N ASN A 2 20.79 23.86 -0.63
CA ASN A 2 20.48 23.98 0.79
C ASN A 2 18.96 24.15 0.90
N SER A 3 18.27 23.11 1.37
CA SER A 3 16.84 23.19 1.62
C SER A 3 16.60 24.16 2.78
N ASN A 4 15.73 25.15 2.58
CA ASN A 4 15.32 26.12 3.62
C ASN A 4 14.32 25.51 4.63
N ILE A 5 14.09 24.20 4.58
CA ILE A 5 13.21 23.49 5.51
C ILE A 5 14.05 23.08 6.72
N LYS A 6 13.71 23.64 7.90
CA LYS A 6 14.28 23.18 9.16
C LYS A 6 13.79 21.76 9.43
N ALA A 7 14.71 20.84 9.76
CA ALA A 7 14.39 19.43 10.01
C ALA A 7 13.32 19.26 11.10
N GLU A 8 13.30 20.16 12.08
CA GLU A 8 12.33 20.20 13.19
C GLU A 8 10.90 20.55 12.75
N GLU A 9 10.75 21.26 11.63
CA GLU A 9 9.45 21.71 11.09
C GLU A 9 8.91 20.76 10.01
N PHE A 10 9.74 19.82 9.54
CA PHE A 10 9.34 18.87 8.51
C PHE A 10 8.36 17.84 9.07
N ARG A 11 7.09 17.93 8.64
CA ARG A 11 6.10 16.88 8.85
C ARG A 11 5.76 16.24 7.50
N ARG A 12 5.90 14.93 7.43
CA ARG A 12 5.30 14.13 6.36
C ARG A 12 3.79 14.41 6.32
N GLN A 13 3.26 14.63 5.11
CA GLN A 13 1.82 14.70 4.88
C GLN A 13 1.20 13.32 5.08
N ASN A 14 -0.05 13.28 5.55
CA ASN A 14 -0.82 12.05 5.62
C ASN A 14 -0.95 11.45 4.21
N LEU A 15 -0.78 10.14 4.11
CA LEU A 15 -0.87 9.39 2.88
C LEU A 15 -2.25 8.75 2.74
N GLN A 16 -2.81 8.82 1.54
CA GLN A 16 -3.99 8.05 1.14
C GLN A 16 -3.56 7.11 0.01
N LEU A 17 -3.63 5.80 0.24
CA LEU A 17 -3.15 4.78 -0.68
C LEU A 17 -4.30 3.87 -1.09
N ALA A 18 -4.44 3.63 -2.39
CA ALA A 18 -5.30 2.60 -2.93
C ALA A 18 -4.45 1.52 -3.58
N VAL A 19 -4.60 0.28 -3.12
CA VAL A 19 -3.91 -0.89 -3.68
C VAL A 19 -4.93 -1.77 -4.39
N VAL A 20 -4.75 -1.92 -5.70
CA VAL A 20 -5.60 -2.77 -6.55
C VAL A 20 -4.87 -4.09 -6.80
N ILE A 21 -5.50 -5.20 -6.42
CA ILE A 21 -4.92 -6.54 -6.43
C ILE A 21 -5.72 -7.41 -7.39
N ASP A 22 -5.01 -7.99 -8.36
CA ASP A 22 -5.57 -9.04 -9.22
C ASP A 22 -5.76 -10.32 -8.41
N ARG A 23 -6.94 -10.93 -8.54
CA ARG A 23 -7.30 -12.23 -7.94
C ARG A 23 -7.53 -13.31 -8.99
N SER A 24 -7.06 -13.10 -10.23
CA SER A 24 -7.06 -14.09 -11.29
C SER A 24 -6.36 -15.39 -10.89
N GLY A 25 -6.62 -16.48 -11.61
CA GLY A 25 -6.01 -17.79 -11.33
C GLY A 25 -4.47 -17.78 -11.32
N SER A 26 -3.82 -16.91 -12.09
CA SER A 26 -2.34 -16.75 -12.07
C SER A 26 -1.79 -16.17 -10.76
N MET A 27 -2.66 -15.53 -9.97
CA MET A 27 -2.28 -14.97 -8.68
C MET A 27 -2.39 -16.00 -7.55
N GLU A 28 -2.96 -17.19 -7.80
CA GLU A 28 -3.06 -18.23 -6.77
C GLU A 28 -1.69 -18.73 -6.28
N GLY A 29 -1.65 -19.19 -5.03
CA GLY A 29 -0.44 -19.72 -4.42
C GLY A 29 0.59 -18.64 -4.07
N GLU A 30 1.83 -18.82 -4.53
CA GLU A 30 2.98 -18.04 -4.09
C GLU A 30 2.87 -16.55 -4.42
N SER A 31 2.25 -16.21 -5.55
CA SER A 31 2.00 -14.83 -5.98
C SER A 31 1.16 -14.08 -4.95
N MET A 32 -0.01 -14.61 -4.57
CA MET A 32 -0.87 -13.99 -3.55
C MET A 32 -0.21 -13.98 -2.18
N GLU A 33 0.53 -15.02 -1.79
CA GLU A 33 1.27 -15.02 -0.52
C GLU A 33 2.35 -13.93 -0.48
N SER A 34 3.01 -13.67 -1.61
CA SER A 34 3.98 -12.58 -1.74
C SER A 34 3.29 -11.21 -1.65
N VAL A 35 2.12 -11.05 -2.27
CA VAL A 35 1.30 -9.82 -2.16
C VAL A 35 0.91 -9.56 -0.71
N LYS A 36 0.41 -10.57 0.02
CA LYS A 36 0.06 -10.43 1.45
C LYS A 36 1.27 -9.99 2.28
N LYS A 37 2.43 -10.63 2.09
CA LYS A 37 3.67 -10.24 2.78
C LYS A 37 4.08 -8.80 2.49
N ALA A 38 3.94 -8.35 1.24
CA ALA A 38 4.23 -6.97 0.85
C ALA A 38 3.26 -5.98 1.50
N LEU A 39 1.96 -6.31 1.55
CA LEU A 39 0.94 -5.48 2.21
C LEU A 39 1.15 -5.37 3.71
N HIS A 40 1.55 -6.46 4.38
CA HIS A 40 1.91 -6.40 5.80
C HIS A 40 3.05 -5.41 6.04
N LYS A 41 4.12 -5.49 5.24
CA LYS A 41 5.24 -4.54 5.32
C LYS A 41 4.83 -3.10 4.98
N LEU A 42 3.86 -2.92 4.09
CA LEU A 42 3.32 -1.60 3.78
C LEU A 42 2.59 -1.01 5.00
N VAL A 43 1.70 -1.80 5.61
CA VAL A 43 0.91 -1.39 6.80
C VAL A 43 1.82 -1.06 7.98
N GLU A 44 2.92 -1.81 8.17
CA GLU A 44 3.93 -1.52 9.21
C GLU A 44 4.60 -0.14 9.05
N GLN A 45 4.57 0.45 7.85
CA GLN A 45 5.14 1.78 7.58
C GLN A 45 4.11 2.90 7.61
N LEU A 46 2.82 2.56 7.80
CA LEU A 46 1.75 3.53 7.92
C LEU A 46 1.66 4.05 9.36
N THR A 47 1.29 5.31 9.47
CA THR A 47 0.96 5.97 10.72
C THR A 47 -0.56 5.96 10.93
N ALA A 48 -1.00 6.28 12.14
CA ALA A 48 -2.43 6.33 12.48
C ALA A 48 -3.24 7.38 11.68
N ASN A 49 -2.57 8.31 10.99
CA ASN A 49 -3.22 9.34 10.18
C ASN A 49 -3.23 8.99 8.69
N ASP A 50 -2.64 7.86 8.29
CA ASP A 50 -2.66 7.41 6.91
C ASP A 50 -3.88 6.52 6.64
N GLU A 51 -4.37 6.53 5.40
CA GLU A 51 -5.51 5.72 4.96
C GLU A 51 -5.06 4.74 3.87
N LEU A 52 -5.52 3.49 4.00
CA LEU A 52 -5.26 2.43 3.03
C LEU A 52 -6.57 1.79 2.59
N ALA A 53 -6.82 1.81 1.29
CA ALA A 53 -7.87 1.06 0.61
C ALA A 53 -7.27 -0.12 -0.14
N ILE A 54 -7.84 -1.32 0.03
CA ILE A 54 -7.48 -2.51 -0.74
C ILE A 54 -8.67 -2.91 -1.60
N ILE A 55 -8.44 -2.99 -2.91
CA ILE A 55 -9.45 -3.29 -3.91
C ILE A 55 -9.03 -4.59 -4.60
N GLN A 56 -9.85 -5.62 -4.52
CA GLN A 56 -9.62 -6.85 -5.28
C GLN A 56 -10.45 -6.82 -6.55
N PHE A 57 -9.83 -7.19 -7.67
CA PHE A 57 -10.53 -7.41 -8.92
C PHE A 57 -10.28 -8.82 -9.43
N ASP A 58 -11.24 -9.33 -10.18
CA ASP A 58 -11.18 -10.62 -10.83
C ASP A 58 -12.00 -10.52 -12.11
N ASP A 59 -11.52 -11.15 -13.18
CA ASP A 59 -12.20 -11.20 -14.48
C ASP A 59 -13.28 -12.31 -14.52
N ALA A 60 -13.40 -13.10 -13.45
CA ALA A 60 -14.45 -14.11 -13.35
C ALA A 60 -15.85 -13.45 -13.38
N PRO A 61 -16.70 -13.73 -14.39
CA PRO A 61 -18.09 -13.32 -14.37
C PRO A 61 -18.76 -14.03 -13.19
N ARG A 62 -19.35 -13.24 -12.27
CA ARG A 62 -20.15 -13.77 -11.16
C ARG A 62 -21.48 -14.32 -11.64
#